data_AF-A0A6H1C1N2-F1
#
_entry.id   AF-A0A6H1C1N2-F1
#
_cell.length_a   1.000
_cell.length_b   1.000
_cell.length_c   1.000
_cell.angle_alpha   90.00
_cell.angle_beta   90.00
_cell.angle_gamma   90.00
#
_symmetry.space_group_name_H-M   'P 1'
#
loop_
_entity.id
_entity.type
_entity.pdbx_description
1 polymer ?
#
loop_
_entity_poly.entity_id
_entity_poly.type
_entity_poly.pdbx_seq_one_letter_code
_entity_poly.pdbx_strand_id
1 'polypeptide(L)'
;MDVAIKIFLILHFIGLAGIIGSWLAVIKEPRVVAGMLHGAILQVVTGLALVGLNEANDADLNHMKIGIKLVVAVVILVLAIVGMKKERQNPGSTAALAHAAGALGVLNVVIAVLW
;
A
#
# COMPACT_ATOMS: atom_id res chain seq x y z
N MET A 1 -0.76 17.89 17.02
CA MET A 1 -1.01 17.86 15.54
C MET A 1 -2.04 16.79 15.17
N ASP A 2 -3.01 16.56 16.05
CA ASP A 2 -3.69 15.27 16.12
C ASP A 2 -4.73 15.08 15.03
N VAL A 3 -5.39 16.17 14.62
CA VAL A 3 -6.36 16.14 13.53
C VAL A 3 -5.68 15.75 12.22
N ALA A 4 -4.50 16.32 11.93
CA ALA A 4 -3.73 15.96 10.74
C ALA A 4 -3.31 14.49 10.78
N ILE A 5 -2.75 14.02 11.90
CA ILE A 5 -2.36 12.60 12.07
C ILE A 5 -3.57 11.68 11.83
N LYS A 6 -4.73 11.99 12.42
CA LYS A 6 -5.96 11.20 12.23
C LYS A 6 -6.44 11.19 10.77
N ILE A 7 -6.40 12.33 10.09
CA ILE A 7 -6.76 12.43 8.66
C ILE A 7 -5.82 11.56 7.82
N PHE A 8 -4.50 11.69 8.01
CA PHE A 8 -3.52 10.90 7.27
C PHE A 8 -3.62 9.42 7.59
N LEU A 9 -3.96 9.05 8.82
CA LEU A 9 -4.21 7.66 9.21
C LEU A 9 -5.44 7.07 8.49
N ILE A 10 -6.53 7.84 8.39
CA ILE A 10 -7.71 7.44 7.61
C ILE A 10 -7.34 7.26 6.13
N LEU A 11 -6.62 8.22 5.54
CA LEU A 11 -6.16 8.12 4.15
C LEU A 11 -5.23 6.92 3.94
N HIS A 12 -4.38 6.61 4.92
CA HIS A 12 -3.51 5.44 4.90
C HIS A 12 -4.35 4.16 4.83
N PHE A 13 -5.37 4.02 5.69
CA PHE A 13 -6.28 2.87 5.63
C PHE A 13 -7.06 2.79 4.31
N ILE A 14 -7.47 3.93 3.74
CA ILE A 14 -8.10 3.96 2.41
C ILE A 14 -7.13 3.47 1.33
N GLY A 15 -5.86 3.85 1.38
CA GLY A 15 -4.85 3.35 0.45
C GLY A 15 -4.66 1.84 0.53
N LEU A 16 -4.63 1.31 1.76
CA LEU A 16 -4.57 -0.13 2.01
C LEU A 16 -5.82 -0.85 1.46
N ALA A 17 -7.01 -0.31 1.73
CA ALA A 17 -8.26 -0.82 1.19
C ALA A 17 -8.29 -0.75 -0.34
N GLY A 18 -7.68 0.28 -0.94
CA GLY A 18 -7.49 0.38 -2.38
C GLY A 18 -6.68 -0.78 -2.95
N ILE A 19 -5.56 -1.16 -2.31
CA ILE A 19 -4.72 -2.29 -2.74
C ILE A 19 -5.48 -3.61 -2.58
N ILE A 20 -5.89 -3.93 -1.34
CA ILE A 20 -6.47 -5.24 -1.01
C ILE A 20 -7.86 -5.39 -1.62
N GLY A 21 -8.71 -4.36 -1.50
CA GLY A 21 -10.07 -4.38 -2.02
C GLY A 21 -10.12 -4.52 -3.53
N SER A 22 -9.28 -3.77 -4.26
CA SER A 22 -9.24 -3.91 -5.73
C SER A 22 -8.64 -5.24 -6.19
N TRP A 23 -7.71 -5.82 -5.42
CA TRP A 23 -7.22 -7.18 -5.65
C TRP A 23 -8.31 -8.24 -5.45
N LEU A 24 -9.04 -8.19 -4.34
CA LEU A 24 -10.15 -9.10 -4.07
C LEU A 24 -11.26 -8.97 -5.12
N ALA A 25 -11.52 -7.75 -5.61
CA ALA A 25 -12.53 -7.51 -6.65
C ALA A 25 -12.22 -8.22 -7.98
N VAL A 26 -10.95 -8.52 -8.27
CA VAL A 26 -10.52 -9.20 -9.51
C VAL A 26 -9.99 -10.61 -9.25
N ILE A 27 -10.23 -11.21 -8.07
CA ILE A 27 -9.60 -12.49 -7.69
C ILE A 27 -9.96 -13.68 -8.60
N LYS A 28 -11.09 -13.62 -9.31
CA LYS A 28 -11.51 -14.64 -10.28
C LYS A 28 -10.76 -14.53 -11.61
N GLU A 29 -10.32 -13.32 -11.96
CA GLU A 29 -9.57 -13.02 -13.17
C GLU A 29 -8.42 -12.05 -12.81
N PRO A 30 -7.41 -12.55 -12.09
CA PRO A 30 -6.42 -11.70 -11.44
C PRO A 30 -5.67 -10.86 -12.47
N ARG A 31 -5.67 -9.55 -12.25
CA ARG A 31 -4.96 -8.58 -13.08
C ARG A 31 -4.70 -7.31 -12.28
N VAL A 32 -3.65 -6.59 -12.62
CA VAL A 32 -3.36 -5.31 -11.97
C VAL A 32 -4.35 -4.27 -12.47
N VAL A 33 -5.02 -3.60 -11.55
CA VAL A 33 -6.01 -2.56 -11.83
C VAL A 33 -5.62 -1.23 -11.21
N ALA A 34 -6.20 -0.13 -11.69
CA ALA A 34 -5.87 1.22 -11.25
C ALA A 34 -6.03 1.41 -9.73
N GLY A 35 -6.98 0.71 -9.09
CA GLY A 35 -7.17 0.73 -7.64
C GLY A 35 -5.93 0.30 -6.85
N MET A 36 -5.18 -0.69 -7.35
CA MET A 36 -3.92 -1.14 -6.73
C MET A 36 -2.86 -0.05 -6.81
N LEU A 37 -2.74 0.61 -7.96
CA LEU A 37 -1.77 1.69 -8.18
C LEU A 37 -2.08 2.91 -7.32
N HIS A 38 -3.33 3.41 -7.36
CA HIS A 38 -3.73 4.56 -6.56
C HIS A 38 -3.63 4.26 -5.06
N GLY A 39 -4.02 3.05 -4.64
CA GLY A 39 -3.87 2.60 -3.26
C GLY A 39 -2.41 2.56 -2.81
N ALA A 40 -1.51 2.04 -3.64
CA ALA A 40 -0.08 1.98 -3.36
C ALA A 40 0.58 3.37 -3.26
N ILE A 41 0.25 4.28 -4.18
CA ILE A 41 0.70 5.67 -4.13
C ILE A 41 0.24 6.32 -2.83
N LEU A 42 -1.06 6.18 -2.52
CA LEU A 42 -1.64 6.76 -1.32
C LEU A 42 -0.98 6.20 -0.05
N GLN A 43 -0.73 4.88 -0.02
CA GLN A 43 -0.03 4.21 1.10
C GLN A 43 1.38 4.75 1.35
N VAL A 44 2.20 4.89 0.31
CA VAL A 44 3.57 5.41 0.45
C VAL A 44 3.55 6.87 0.91
N VAL A 45 2.74 7.72 0.24
CA VAL A 45 2.67 9.15 0.56
C VAL A 45 2.17 9.38 1.98
N THR A 46 1.05 8.74 2.35
CA THR A 46 0.47 8.89 3.69
C THR A 46 1.34 8.25 4.76
N GLY A 47 2.03 7.14 4.46
CA GLY A 47 2.96 6.49 5.38
C GLY A 47 4.12 7.41 5.75
N LEU A 48 4.77 8.03 4.76
CA LEU A 48 5.85 9.00 4.99
C LEU A 48 5.34 10.24 5.75
N ALA A 49 4.17 10.75 5.38
CA ALA A 49 3.56 11.88 6.09
C ALA A 49 3.25 11.55 7.55
N LEU A 50 2.74 10.35 7.84
CA LEU A 50 2.48 9.90 9.21
C LEU A 50 3.75 9.83 10.05
N VAL A 51 4.86 9.35 9.48
CA VAL A 51 6.15 9.32 10.19
C VAL A 51 6.57 10.74 10.58
N GLY A 52 6.65 11.65 9.60
CA GLY A 52 7.05 13.04 9.87
C GLY A 52 6.11 13.77 10.83
N LEU A 53 4.80 13.57 10.73
CA LEU A 53 3.83 14.18 11.65
C LEU A 53 3.95 13.61 13.08
N ASN A 54 4.24 12.33 13.24
CA ASN A 54 4.40 11.74 14.58
C ASN A 54 5.75 12.15 15.20
N GLU A 55 6.84 12.20 14.42
CA GLU A 55 8.13 12.71 14.89
C GLU A 55 8.03 14.16 15.35
N ALA A 56 7.37 15.02 14.57
CA ALA A 56 7.15 16.43 14.95
C ALA A 56 6.14 16.61 16.10
N ASN A 57 5.49 15.53 16.55
CA ASN A 57 4.62 15.50 17.74
C ASN A 57 5.30 14.73 18.89
N ASP A 58 6.63 14.61 18.86
CA ASP A 58 7.49 13.97 19.86
C ASP A 58 7.11 12.52 20.19
N ALA A 59 6.52 11.80 19.22
CA ALA A 59 6.17 10.40 19.39
C ALA A 59 7.42 9.52 19.29
N ASP A 60 7.55 8.56 20.20
CA ASP A 60 8.58 7.53 20.11
C ASP A 60 8.19 6.49 19.05
N LEU A 61 8.92 6.48 17.93
CA LEU A 61 8.63 5.66 16.78
C LEU A 61 9.63 4.51 16.63
N ASN A 62 9.11 3.30 16.43
CA ASN A 62 9.94 2.18 16.01
C ASN A 62 10.33 2.32 14.52
N HIS A 63 11.47 2.95 14.24
CA HIS A 63 11.96 3.16 12.89
C HIS A 63 12.27 1.86 12.13
N MET A 64 12.59 0.76 12.82
CA MET A 64 12.78 -0.54 12.17
C MET A 64 11.47 -1.06 11.58
N LYS A 65 10.38 -1.00 12.37
CA LYS A 65 9.03 -1.35 11.91
C LYS A 65 8.59 -0.47 10.74
N ILE A 66 8.82 0.84 10.86
CA ILE A 66 8.49 1.82 9.81
C ILE A 66 9.27 1.53 8.54
N GLY A 67 10.58 1.29 8.62
CA GLY A 67 11.44 0.99 7.49
C GLY A 67 10.99 -0.26 6.75
N ILE A 68 10.65 -1.33 7.46
CA ILE A 68 10.14 -2.56 6.84
C ILE A 68 8.81 -2.31 6.13
N LYS A 69 7.85 -1.63 6.78
CA LYS A 69 6.56 -1.29 6.15
C LYS A 69 6.73 -0.41 4.91
N LEU A 70 7.67 0.53 4.95
CA LEU A 70 7.97 1.39 3.80
C LEU A 70 8.53 0.59 2.63
N VAL A 71 9.49 -0.32 2.88
CA VAL A 71 10.04 -1.20 1.84
C VAL A 71 8.92 -2.03 1.19
N VAL A 72 8.06 -2.64 2.00
CA VAL A 72 6.90 -3.41 1.49
C VAL A 72 5.98 -2.53 0.65
N ALA A 73 5.63 -1.33 1.11
CA ALA A 73 4.77 -0.40 0.38
C ALA A 73 5.40 0.05 -0.97
N VAL A 74 6.71 0.29 -1.00
CA VAL A 74 7.45 0.62 -2.23
C VAL A 74 7.46 -0.55 -3.21
N VAL A 75 7.66 -1.77 -2.73
CA VAL A 75 7.57 -2.97 -3.58
C VAL A 75 6.17 -3.10 -4.20
N ILE A 76 5.11 -2.91 -3.41
CA ILE A 76 3.73 -2.92 -3.92
C ILE A 76 3.53 -1.84 -5.00
N LEU A 77 4.04 -0.63 -4.77
CA LEU A 77 3.96 0.46 -5.75
C LEU A 77 4.67 0.11 -7.07
N VAL A 78 5.87 -0.45 -7.00
CA VAL A 78 6.61 -0.89 -8.20
C VAL A 78 5.83 -1.98 -8.95
N LEU A 79 5.31 -2.98 -8.24
CA LEU A 79 4.48 -4.04 -8.84
C LEU A 79 3.24 -3.46 -9.52
N ALA A 80 2.58 -2.48 -8.90
CA ALA A 80 1.41 -1.84 -9.47
C ALA A 80 1.73 -0.99 -10.71
N ILE A 81 2.85 -0.24 -10.72
CA ILE A 81 3.30 0.54 -11.88
C ILE A 81 3.64 -0.40 -13.05
N VAL A 82 4.48 -1.41 -12.81
CA VAL A 82 4.89 -2.38 -13.82
C VAL A 82 3.68 -3.16 -14.33
N GLY A 83 2.81 -3.59 -13.42
CA GLY A 83 1.57 -4.29 -13.73
C GLY A 83 0.63 -3.46 -14.59
N MET A 84 0.37 -2.20 -14.23
CA MET A 84 -0.47 -1.31 -15.05
C MET A 84 0.09 -1.13 -16.47
N LYS A 85 1.41 -1.00 -16.61
CA LYS A 85 2.05 -0.90 -17.92
C LYS A 85 1.88 -2.18 -18.73
N LYS A 86 2.17 -3.34 -18.12
CA LYS A 86 2.12 -4.64 -18.79
C LYS A 86 0.69 -5.05 -19.15
N GLU A 87 -0.28 -4.79 -18.28
CA GLU A 87 -1.69 -5.10 -18.50
C GLU A 87 -2.28 -4.29 -19.68
N ARG A 88 -1.86 -3.03 -19.84
CA ARG A 88 -2.24 -2.22 -21.02
C ARG A 88 -1.70 -2.77 -22.33
N GLN A 89 -0.51 -3.38 -22.30
CA GLN A 89 0.14 -3.92 -23.49
C GLN A 89 -0.36 -5.33 -23.83
N ASN A 90 -0.62 -6.14 -22.81
CA ASN A 90 -1.11 -7.51 -22.94
C ASN A 90 -2.12 -7.80 -21.81
N PRO A 91 -3.41 -7.56 -22.05
CA PRO A 91 -4.47 -7.79 -21.06
C PRO A 91 -4.49 -9.24 -20.55
N GLY A 92 -4.71 -9.42 -19.26
CA GLY A 92 -4.70 -10.72 -18.56
C GLY A 92 -3.30 -11.24 -18.18
N SER A 93 -2.22 -10.54 -18.56
CA SER A 93 -0.84 -11.05 -18.38
C SER A 93 -0.21 -10.72 -17.02
N THR A 94 -0.97 -10.11 -16.10
CA THR A 94 -0.47 -9.56 -14.83
C THR A 94 -1.00 -10.23 -13.57
N ALA A 95 -1.61 -11.42 -13.69
CA ALA A 95 -2.15 -12.18 -12.56
C ALA A 95 -1.15 -12.35 -11.39
N ALA A 96 0.08 -12.76 -11.68
CA ALA A 96 1.12 -12.93 -10.66
C ALA A 96 1.45 -11.61 -9.93
N LEU A 97 1.49 -10.49 -10.66
CA LEU A 97 1.76 -9.17 -10.08
C LEU A 97 0.61 -8.70 -9.19
N ALA A 98 -0.63 -8.98 -9.60
CA ALA A 98 -1.82 -8.67 -8.82
C ALA A 98 -1.85 -9.45 -7.50
N HIS A 99 -1.57 -10.76 -7.53
CA HIS A 99 -1.47 -11.57 -6.32
C HIS A 99 -0.32 -11.13 -5.42
N ALA A 100 0.85 -10.83 -5.98
CA ALA A 100 1.97 -10.33 -5.20
C ALA A 100 1.63 -9.01 -4.50
N ALA A 101 1.04 -8.04 -5.22
CA ALA A 101 0.63 -6.76 -4.65
C ALA A 101 -0.42 -6.93 -3.53
N GLY A 102 -1.44 -7.77 -3.76
CA GLY A 102 -2.48 -8.05 -2.77
C GLY A 102 -1.96 -8.78 -1.53
N ALA A 103 -1.16 -9.84 -1.72
CA ALA A 103 -0.56 -10.60 -0.62
C ALA A 103 0.42 -9.76 0.20
N LEU A 104 1.23 -8.92 -0.44
CA LEU A 104 2.09 -7.96 0.25
C LEU A 104 1.27 -6.91 1.00
N GLY A 105 0.13 -6.49 0.45
CA GLY A 105 -0.82 -5.62 1.15
C GLY A 105 -1.31 -6.26 2.46
N VAL A 106 -1.72 -7.53 2.42
CA VAL A 106 -2.12 -8.30 3.62
C VAL A 106 -0.95 -8.47 4.58
N LEU A 107 0.25 -8.79 4.09
CA LEU A 107 1.46 -8.87 4.91
C LEU A 107 1.75 -7.55 5.63
N ASN A 108 1.56 -6.41 4.96
CA ASN A 108 1.75 -5.10 5.56
C ASN A 108 0.75 -4.84 6.71
N VAL A 109 -0.46 -5.41 6.64
CA VAL A 109 -1.44 -5.40 7.76
C VAL A 109 -0.95 -6.26 8.91
N VAL A 110 -0.50 -7.48 8.63
CA VAL A 110 0.04 -8.39 9.64
C VAL A 110 1.20 -7.73 10.39
N ILE A 111 2.13 -7.11 9.66
CA ILE A 111 3.24 -6.33 10.23
C ILE A 111 2.73 -5.14 11.04
N ALA A 112 1.65 -4.48 10.64
CA ALA A 112 1.11 -3.35 11.38
C ALA A 112 0.47 -3.76 12.72
N VAL A 113 -0.17 -4.93 12.77
CA VAL A 113 -1.00 -5.39 13.89
C VAL A 113 -0.24 -6.27 14.88
N LEU A 114 0.63 -7.16 14.41
CA LEU A 114 1.29 -8.18 15.26
C LEU A 114 2.64 -7.76 15.82
N TRP A 115 3.27 -6.73 15.28
CA TRP A 115 4.59 -6.24 15.66
C TRP A 115 4.59 -4.72 15.63
#